data_AF-A0A2N0ZXD3-F1
#
_entry.id   AF-A0A2N0ZXD3-F1
#
_cell.length_a   1.000
_cell.length_b   1.000
_cell.length_c   1.000
_cell.angle_alpha   90.00
_cell.angle_beta   90.00
_cell.angle_gamma   90.00
#
_symmetry.space_group_name_H-M   'P 1'
#
loop_
_entity.id
_entity.type
_entity.pdbx_description
1 polymer ?
#
loop_
_entity_poly.entity_id
_entity_poly.type
_entity_poly.pdbx_seq_one_letter_code
_entity_poly.pdbx_strand_id
1 'polypeptide(L)'
;MVKLPSETLEVLKGVASLNALYNDNVQPRAKVFLYDGTPDQWTNSYAEVQAIYADKLVIVTERSAKEGRGVFSIGTHKNWHYSHSLFATPDELENKIYSLLRFSLTGNAGLTSKKYLEEAITA
;
A
#
# COMPACT_ATOMS: atom_id res chain seq x y z
N MET A 1 11.13 -9.66 -22.23
CA MET A 1 10.29 -8.79 -21.38
C MET A 1 11.03 -8.55 -20.08
N VAL A 2 11.28 -7.30 -19.70
CA VAL A 2 11.90 -6.99 -18.40
C VAL A 2 10.79 -7.05 -17.34
N LYS A 3 10.93 -7.94 -16.36
CA LYS A 3 10.03 -7.99 -15.21
C LYS A 3 10.40 -6.84 -14.27
N LEU A 4 9.48 -5.91 -14.06
CA LEU A 4 9.68 -4.82 -13.10
C LEU A 4 9.66 -5.38 -11.67
N PRO A 5 10.47 -4.82 -10.75
CA PRO A 5 10.33 -5.08 -9.32
C PRO A 5 8.91 -4.77 -8.84
N SER A 6 8.35 -5.65 -8.02
CA SER A 6 6.98 -5.56 -7.54
C SER A 6 6.83 -6.04 -6.11
N GLU A 7 5.93 -5.43 -5.35
CA GLU A 7 5.50 -5.92 -4.04
C GLU A 7 3.99 -6.08 -4.00
N THR A 8 3.53 -7.08 -3.23
CA THR A 8 2.11 -7.42 -3.11
C THR A 8 1.73 -7.53 -1.65
N LEU A 9 0.57 -6.97 -1.30
CA LEU A 9 -0.06 -7.07 0.00
C LEU A 9 -1.47 -7.63 -0.16
N GLU A 10 -1.73 -8.82 0.37
CA GLU A 10 -3.10 -9.31 0.49
C GLU A 10 -3.86 -8.46 1.51
N VAL A 11 -5.00 -7.89 1.13
CA VAL A 11 -5.80 -7.03 2.01
C VAL A 11 -7.11 -7.69 2.43
N LEU A 12 -7.69 -8.51 1.55
CA LEU A 12 -8.92 -9.25 1.83
C LEU A 12 -8.68 -10.73 1.50
N LYS A 13 -8.70 -11.57 2.53
CA LYS A 13 -8.25 -12.97 2.46
C LYS A 13 -8.92 -13.74 1.32
N GLY A 14 -8.12 -14.17 0.34
CA GLY A 14 -8.53 -14.91 -0.85
C GLY A 14 -9.34 -14.12 -1.87
N VAL A 15 -9.47 -12.79 -1.71
CA VAL A 15 -10.39 -11.96 -2.53
C VAL A 15 -9.71 -10.74 -3.13
N ALA A 16 -8.80 -10.08 -2.41
CA ALA A 16 -8.18 -8.87 -2.91
C ALA A 16 -6.75 -8.62 -2.41
N SER A 17 -5.94 -7.99 -3.27
CA SER A 17 -4.57 -7.58 -3.00
C SER A 17 -4.25 -6.17 -3.53
N LEU A 18 -3.28 -5.52 -2.91
CA LEU A 18 -2.62 -4.32 -3.41
C LEU A 18 -1.27 -4.70 -4.00
N ASN A 19 -0.95 -4.16 -5.17
CA ASN A 19 0.28 -4.45 -5.90
C ASN A 19 0.98 -3.13 -6.24
N ALA A 20 2.24 -3.02 -5.83
CA ALA A 20 3.11 -1.89 -6.11
C ALA A 20 4.18 -2.30 -7.12
N LEU A 21 4.42 -1.45 -8.12
CA LEU A 21 5.44 -1.63 -9.15
C LEU A 21 6.44 -0.50 -9.06
N TYR A 22 7.71 -0.83 -9.20
CA TYR A 22 8.79 0.15 -9.22
C TYR A 22 9.50 0.14 -10.57
N ASN A 23 9.83 1.34 -11.06
CA ASN A 23 10.60 1.56 -12.27
C ASN A 23 11.34 2.90 -12.21
N ASP A 24 12.67 2.89 -12.26
CA ASP A 24 13.54 4.08 -12.21
C ASP A 24 13.22 5.12 -13.29
N ASN A 25 12.62 4.70 -14.41
CA ASN A 25 12.30 5.54 -15.57
C ASN A 25 10.78 5.74 -15.74
N VAL A 26 10.02 5.61 -14.65
CA VAL A 26 8.57 5.73 -14.64
C VAL A 26 8.10 7.10 -15.13
N GLN A 27 7.13 7.09 -16.03
CA GLN A 27 6.46 8.31 -16.49
C GLN A 27 5.32 8.68 -15.53
N PRO A 28 5.00 9.97 -15.33
CA PRO A 28 3.97 10.40 -14.37
C PRO A 28 2.60 9.69 -14.52
N ARG A 29 2.21 9.33 -15.75
CA ARG A 29 0.93 8.66 -16.07
C ARG A 29 0.97 7.13 -15.96
N ALA A 30 2.15 6.53 -15.79
CA ALA A 30 2.29 5.08 -15.71
C ALA A 30 1.60 4.54 -14.46
N LYS A 31 0.83 3.46 -14.61
CA LYS A 31 0.14 2.80 -13.50
C LYS A 31 1.14 1.96 -12.70
N VAL A 32 1.32 2.32 -11.44
CA VAL A 32 2.36 1.73 -10.56
C VAL A 32 1.80 1.19 -9.25
N PHE A 33 0.51 1.39 -9.01
CA PHE A 33 -0.17 0.89 -7.84
C PHE A 33 -1.55 0.39 -8.24
N LEU A 34 -1.85 -0.86 -7.91
CA LEU A 34 -3.03 -1.59 -8.37
C LEU A 34 -3.71 -2.21 -7.16
N TYR A 35 -5.04 -2.05 -7.10
CA TYR A 35 -5.88 -2.94 -6.32
C TYR A 35 -6.50 -3.96 -7.26
N ASP A 36 -6.27 -5.23 -6.94
CA ASP A 36 -6.86 -6.36 -7.64
C ASP A 36 -7.82 -7.06 -6.68
N GLY A 37 -9.11 -6.79 -6.82
CA GLY A 37 -10.19 -7.44 -6.09
C GLY A 37 -11.24 -8.01 -7.02
N THR A 38 -12.04 -8.94 -6.50
CA THR A 38 -13.21 -9.46 -7.23
C THR A 38 -14.50 -8.86 -6.65
N PRO A 39 -15.36 -8.21 -7.44
CA PRO A 39 -15.30 -8.01 -8.90
C PRO A 39 -14.54 -6.73 -9.34
N ASP A 40 -14.14 -5.88 -8.41
CA ASP A 40 -13.67 -4.53 -8.72
C ASP A 40 -12.14 -4.37 -8.69
N GLN A 41 -11.61 -3.62 -9.65
CA GLN A 41 -10.19 -3.30 -9.76
C GLN A 41 -9.99 -1.81 -9.99
N TRP A 42 -8.86 -1.25 -9.53
CA TRP A 42 -8.49 0.13 -9.81
C TRP A 42 -6.98 0.34 -9.75
N THR A 43 -6.50 1.44 -10.35
CA THR A 43 -5.07 1.75 -10.41
C THR A 43 -4.78 3.23 -10.18
N ASN A 44 -3.66 3.51 -9.50
CA ASN A 44 -3.07 4.84 -9.42
C ASN A 44 -1.82 4.92 -10.30
N SER A 45 -1.71 6.04 -10.98
CA SER A 45 -0.52 6.46 -11.70
C SER A 45 0.56 6.94 -10.74
N TYR A 46 1.80 7.03 -11.22
CA TYR A 46 2.93 7.51 -10.43
C TYR A 46 2.67 8.89 -9.82
N ALA A 47 2.13 9.84 -10.60
CA ALA A 47 1.78 11.17 -10.10
C ALA A 47 0.70 11.14 -9.00
N GLU A 48 -0.31 10.27 -9.15
CA GLU A 48 -1.33 10.09 -8.12
C GLU A 48 -0.74 9.47 -6.84
N VAL A 49 0.14 8.48 -6.97
CA VAL A 49 0.84 7.87 -5.82
C VAL A 49 1.71 8.90 -5.10
N GLN A 50 2.41 9.77 -5.82
CA GLN A 50 3.19 10.87 -5.22
C GLN A 50 2.30 11.78 -4.37
N ALA A 51 1.16 12.22 -4.90
CA ALA A 51 0.22 13.06 -4.16
C ALA A 51 -0.35 12.34 -2.94
N ILE A 52 -0.80 11.09 -3.10
CA ILE A 52 -1.35 10.28 -2.01
C ILE A 52 -0.32 10.10 -0.88
N TYR A 53 0.95 9.84 -1.23
CA TYR A 53 2.01 9.66 -0.26
C TYR A 53 2.38 10.97 0.45
N ALA A 54 2.54 12.07 -0.30
CA ALA A 54 2.92 13.38 0.24
C ALA A 54 1.82 13.96 1.15
N ASP A 55 0.56 13.87 0.73
CA ASP A 55 -0.58 14.45 1.43
C ASP A 55 -1.20 13.49 2.46
N LYS A 56 -0.61 12.30 2.64
CA LYS A 56 -1.07 11.25 3.56
C LYS A 56 -2.55 10.90 3.38
N LEU A 57 -2.94 10.56 2.15
CA LEU A 57 -4.34 10.30 1.77
C LEU A 57 -4.76 8.83 1.91
N VAL A 58 -4.17 8.10 2.85
CA VAL A 58 -4.61 6.76 3.25
C VAL A 58 -5.40 6.89 4.54
N ILE A 59 -6.58 6.28 4.59
CA ILE A 59 -7.42 6.23 5.78
C ILE A 59 -7.82 4.79 5.98
N VAL A 60 -7.56 4.23 7.16
CA VAL A 60 -7.98 2.88 7.54
C VAL A 60 -8.85 2.96 8.79
N THR A 61 -9.96 2.24 8.79
CA THR A 61 -10.85 2.16 9.95
C THR A 61 -11.23 0.72 10.24
N GLU A 62 -11.28 0.39 11.52
CA GLU A 62 -11.57 -0.97 11.97
C GLU A 62 -13.02 -1.40 11.67
N ARG A 63 -13.97 -0.45 11.67
CA ARG A 63 -15.39 -0.76 11.57
C ARG A 63 -15.85 -0.84 10.13
N SER A 64 -16.61 -1.90 9.82
CA SER A 64 -17.39 -2.00 8.59
C SER A 64 -18.77 -2.61 8.89
N ALA A 65 -19.67 -2.59 7.91
CA ALA A 65 -20.96 -3.28 8.02
C ALA A 65 -20.84 -4.82 7.93
N LYS A 66 -19.64 -5.36 7.64
CA LYS A 66 -19.37 -6.78 7.47
C LYS A 66 -18.52 -7.31 8.63
N GLU A 67 -18.95 -8.41 9.22
CA GLU A 67 -18.25 -9.06 10.33
C GLU A 67 -16.81 -9.46 9.94
N GLY A 68 -15.86 -9.26 10.86
CA GLY A 68 -14.45 -9.60 10.69
C GLY A 68 -13.70 -8.75 9.65
N ARG A 69 -14.27 -7.62 9.24
CA ARG A 69 -13.70 -6.72 8.24
C ARG A 69 -13.70 -5.27 8.70
N GLY A 70 -12.63 -4.56 8.34
CA GLY A 70 -12.60 -3.10 8.36
C GLY A 70 -12.67 -2.52 6.94
N VAL A 71 -12.55 -1.20 6.83
CA VAL A 71 -12.47 -0.51 5.55
C VAL A 71 -11.25 0.38 5.45
N PHE A 72 -10.77 0.58 4.23
CA PHE A 72 -9.70 1.51 3.92
C PHE A 72 -10.03 2.34 2.67
N SER A 73 -9.34 3.47 2.55
CA SER A 73 -9.43 4.40 1.44
C SER A 73 -8.03 4.85 1.06
N ILE A 74 -7.77 4.99 -0.24
CA ILE A 74 -6.48 5.43 -0.79
C ILE A 74 -6.77 6.48 -1.87
N GLY A 75 -6.41 7.73 -1.61
CA GLY A 75 -6.68 8.84 -2.53
C GLY A 75 -8.17 8.96 -2.85
N THR A 76 -8.54 8.87 -4.13
CA THR A 76 -9.93 8.93 -4.60
C THR A 76 -10.71 7.62 -4.45
N HIS A 77 -10.02 6.50 -4.15
CA HIS A 77 -10.63 5.19 -4.00
C HIS A 77 -11.08 4.98 -2.55
N LYS A 78 -12.39 4.91 -2.31
CA LYS A 78 -12.97 4.92 -0.96
C LYS A 78 -13.67 3.60 -0.62
N ASN A 79 -13.70 3.28 0.68
CA ASN A 79 -14.53 2.23 1.29
C ASN A 79 -14.23 0.78 0.81
N TRP A 80 -12.96 0.45 0.60
CA TRP A 80 -12.51 -0.89 0.28
C TRP A 80 -12.38 -1.74 1.54
N HIS A 81 -12.65 -3.04 1.45
CA HIS A 81 -12.64 -3.91 2.64
C HIS A 81 -11.28 -4.57 2.85
N TYR A 82 -10.91 -4.77 4.12
CA TYR A 82 -9.79 -5.62 4.51
C TYR A 82 -10.20 -6.64 5.58
N SER A 83 -9.42 -7.69 5.78
CA SER A 83 -9.69 -8.73 6.80
C SER A 83 -8.98 -8.43 8.13
N HIS A 84 -9.70 -8.46 9.25
CA HIS A 84 -9.08 -8.36 10.59
C HIS A 84 -8.16 -9.54 10.91
N SER A 85 -8.36 -10.69 10.26
CA SER A 85 -7.48 -11.86 10.40
C SER A 85 -6.11 -11.68 9.73
N LEU A 86 -5.96 -10.67 8.85
CA LEU A 86 -4.69 -10.32 8.21
C LEU A 86 -3.98 -9.16 8.91
N PHE A 87 -4.75 -8.25 9.54
CA PHE A 87 -4.24 -7.07 10.24
C PHE A 87 -5.00 -6.88 11.53
N ALA A 88 -4.30 -6.95 12.66
CA ALA A 88 -4.93 -6.88 13.97
C ALA A 88 -5.45 -5.47 14.28
N THR A 89 -4.84 -4.44 13.70
CA THR A 89 -5.20 -3.04 13.89
C THR A 89 -5.24 -2.28 12.57
N PRO A 90 -6.03 -1.19 12.46
CA PRO A 90 -6.01 -0.29 11.31
C PRO A 90 -4.61 0.25 10.97
N ASP A 91 -3.85 0.63 12.00
CA ASP A 91 -2.50 1.19 11.86
C ASP A 91 -1.54 0.22 11.19
N GLU A 92 -1.68 -1.10 11.43
CA GLU A 92 -0.84 -2.11 10.78
C GLU A 92 -1.04 -2.11 9.27
N LEU A 93 -2.31 -2.08 8.81
CA LEU A 93 -2.62 -2.01 7.39
C LEU A 93 -2.20 -0.67 6.80
N GLU A 94 -2.48 0.44 7.48
CA GLU A 94 -2.11 1.78 7.02
C GLU A 94 -0.60 1.90 6.78
N ASN A 95 0.21 1.46 7.74
CA ASN A 95 1.67 1.45 7.63
C ASN A 95 2.15 0.59 6.44
N LYS A 96 1.55 -0.59 6.23
CA LYS A 96 1.87 -1.45 5.09
C LYS A 96 1.44 -0.82 3.76
N ILE A 97 0.31 -0.12 3.69
CA ILE A 97 -0.09 0.62 2.49
C ILE A 97 0.93 1.71 2.18
N TYR A 98 1.33 2.52 3.16
CA TYR A 98 2.37 3.55 2.95
C TYR A 98 3.72 2.96 2.55
N SER A 99 4.07 1.80 3.09
CA SER A 99 5.25 1.03 2.69
C SER A 99 5.22 0.68 1.21
N LEU A 100 4.09 0.15 0.70
CA LEU A 100 3.94 -0.14 -0.72
C LEU A 100 3.91 1.12 -1.60
N LEU A 101 3.23 2.20 -1.16
CA LEU A 101 3.24 3.47 -1.88
C LEU A 101 4.67 4.02 -2.00
N ARG A 102 5.46 3.96 -0.93
CA ARG A 102 6.89 4.32 -0.94
C ARG A 102 7.69 3.43 -1.88
N PHE A 103 7.41 2.13 -1.91
CA PHE A 103 8.06 1.20 -2.82
C PHE A 103 7.80 1.61 -4.28
N SER A 104 6.56 1.92 -4.66
CA SER A 104 6.25 2.42 -6.01
C SER A 104 7.04 3.68 -6.40
N LEU A 105 7.41 4.52 -5.42
CA LEU A 105 8.14 5.77 -5.65
C LEU A 105 9.66 5.61 -5.64
N THR A 106 10.20 4.67 -4.87
CA THR A 106 11.64 4.64 -4.53
C THR A 106 12.30 3.28 -4.67
N GLY A 107 11.52 2.22 -4.93
CA GLY A 107 12.00 0.84 -4.92
C GLY A 107 12.34 0.30 -3.53
N ASN A 108 12.08 1.08 -2.47
CA ASN A 108 12.37 0.72 -1.10
C ASN A 108 11.09 0.62 -0.27
N ALA A 109 10.78 -0.59 0.18
CA ALA A 109 9.61 -0.89 1.00
C ALA A 109 9.78 -0.59 2.49
N GLY A 110 10.80 0.16 2.92
CA GLY A 110 10.78 0.78 4.25
C GLY A 110 10.69 -0.14 5.46
N LEU A 111 10.90 -1.46 5.33
CA LEU A 111 11.06 -2.40 6.43
C LEU A 111 12.47 -2.99 6.38
N THR A 112 13.47 -2.15 6.62
CA THR A 112 14.79 -2.61 7.09
C THR A 112 15.20 -1.81 8.33
N SER A 113 14.78 -2.36 9.45
CA SER A 113 15.33 -2.26 10.79
C SER A 113 16.83 -2.65 10.85
N LYS A 114 17.69 -1.92 10.13
CA LYS A 114 19.14 -1.94 10.38
C LYS A 114 19.78 -0.56 10.48
N LYS A 115 19.25 0.45 9.78
CA LYS A 115 19.84 1.80 9.84
C LYS A 115 19.49 2.57 11.13
N TYR A 116 18.43 2.19 11.85
CA TYR A 116 18.05 2.83 13.12
C TYR A 116 18.62 2.15 14.38
N LEU A 117 19.37 1.05 14.25
CA LEU A 117 19.98 0.36 15.40
C LEU A 117 21.48 0.65 15.58
N GLU A 118 22.18 1.14 14.56
CA GLU A 118 23.61 1.45 14.69
C GLU A 118 23.89 2.90 15.18
N GLU A 119 22.97 3.84 14.96
CA GLU A 119 23.13 5.22 15.48
C GLU A 119 22.67 5.38 16.94
N ALA A 120 21.82 4.49 17.46
CA ALA A 120 21.36 4.54 18.86
C ALA A 120 22.27 3.79 19.85
N ILE A 121 23.26 3.03 19.35
CA ILE A 121 24.24 2.31 20.20
C ILE A 121 25.57 3.10 20.30
N THR A 122 25.70 4.20 19.56
CA THR A 122 26.96 4.99 19.50
C THR A 122 26.79 6.48 19.79
N ALA A 123 25.69 6.90 20.42
CA ALA A 123 25.44 8.27 20.85
C ALA A 123 25.12 8.35 22.35
#